data_AF-A0A5B0XB82-F1
#
_entry.id   AF-A0A5B0XB82-F1
#
_cell.length_a   1.000
_cell.length_b   1.000
_cell.length_c   1.000
_cell.angle_alpha   90.00
_cell.angle_beta   90.00
_cell.angle_gamma   90.00
#
_symmetry.space_group_name_H-M   'P 1'
#
loop_
_entity.id
_entity.type
_entity.pdbx_description
1 polymer ?
#
loop_
_entity_poly.entity_id
_entity_poly.type
_entity_poly.pdbx_seq_one_letter_code
_entity_poly.pdbx_strand_id
1 'polypeptide(L)' 'MAIGSQGKSGSARVIYLLATEDIIYLVMVYPKSKKDSLTDAEKAELKKLTKLLKNEV' A
#
# COMPACT_ATOMS: atom_id res chain seq x y z
N MET A 1 -8.08 11.21 0.86
CA MET A 1 -9.12 11.59 -0.12
C MET A 1 -10.39 10.81 0.19
N ALA A 2 -11.55 11.46 0.10
CA ALA A 2 -12.84 10.79 0.19
C ALA A 2 -12.95 9.73 -0.91
N ILE A 3 -13.50 8.55 -0.59
CA ILE A 3 -13.83 7.53 -1.59
C ILE A 3 -15.30 7.72 -1.95
N GLY A 4 -15.58 8.16 -3.18
CA GLY A 4 -16.94 8.39 -3.65
C GLY A 4 -17.71 9.38 -2.76
N SER A 5 -18.89 8.98 -2.30
CA SER A 5 -19.78 9.78 -1.43
C SER A 5 -19.44 9.72 0.06
N GLN A 6 -18.38 9.00 0.47
CA GLN A 6 -18.03 8.87 1.89
C GLN A 6 -17.20 10.03 2.42
N GLY A 7 -17.44 10.42 3.67
CA GLY A 7 -16.65 11.44 4.37
C GLY A 7 -15.17 11.04 4.58
N LYS A 8 -14.37 11.96 5.12
CA LYS A 8 -12.92 11.74 5.37
C LYS A 8 -12.62 10.53 6.30
N SER A 9 -13.59 10.12 7.13
CA SER A 9 -13.53 8.90 7.93
C SER A 9 -13.58 7.62 7.07
N GLY A 10 -14.37 7.62 5.99
CA GLY A 10 -14.48 6.53 5.00
C GLY A 10 -13.40 6.55 3.90
N SER A 11 -12.28 7.24 4.13
CA SER A 11 -11.17 7.31 3.15
C SER A 11 -10.39 6.01 3.03
N ALA A 12 -9.52 5.91 2.03
CA ALA A 12 -8.62 4.77 1.84
C ALA A 12 -7.26 4.96 2.55
N ARG A 13 -6.62 3.83 2.85
CA ARG A 13 -5.17 3.70 3.06
C ARG A 13 -4.53 3.23 1.75
N VAL A 14 -3.38 3.79 1.42
CA VAL A 14 -2.59 3.43 0.24
C VAL A 14 -1.21 3.00 0.73
N ILE A 15 -0.77 1.82 0.31
CA ILE A 15 0.60 1.35 0.51
C ILE A 15 1.37 1.67 -0.76
N TYR A 16 2.50 2.36 -0.61
CA TYR A 16 3.36 2.74 -1.73
C TYR A 16 4.81 2.32 -1.47
N LEU A 17 5.55 2.14 -2.56
CA LEU A 17 6.99 1.90 -2.58
C LEU A 17 7.65 3.04 -3.35
N LEU A 18 8.53 3.78 -2.68
CA LEU A 18 9.45 4.70 -3.35
C LEU A 18 10.58 3.85 -3.96
N ALA A 19 10.59 3.71 -5.28
CA ALA A 19 11.56 2.89 -5.98
C ALA A 19 12.81 3.67 -6.36
N THR A 20 12.65 4.91 -6.81
CA THR A 20 13.71 5.89 -7.03
C THR A 20 13.23 7.27 -6.55
N GLU A 21 14.06 8.30 -6.64
CA GLU A 21 13.65 9.67 -6.27
C GLU A 21 12.42 10.15 -7.05
N ASP A 22 12.26 9.69 -8.30
CA ASP A 22 11.19 10.11 -9.20
C ASP A 22 10.07 9.07 -9.38
N ILE A 23 10.25 7.83 -8.91
CA ILE A 23 9.31 6.73 -9.15
C ILE A 23 8.68 6.24 -7.85
N ILE A 24 7.35 6.38 -7.76
CA ILE A 24 6.53 5.83 -6.68
C ILE A 24 5.57 4.78 -7.25
N TYR A 25 5.66 3.55 -6.75
CA TYR A 25 4.69 2.50 -7.04
C TYR A 25 3.58 2.49 -5.99
N LEU A 26 2.33 2.60 -6.44
CA LEU A 26 1.16 2.38 -5.58
C LEU A 26 0.82 0.88 -5.60
N VAL A 27 1.16 0.20 -4.51
CA VAL A 27 1.14 -1.27 -4.43
C VAL A 27 -0.23 -1.81 -4.04
N MET A 28 -0.93 -1.11 -3.14
CA MET A 28 -2.23 -1.56 -2.64
C MET A 28 -3.07 -0.39 -2.15
N VAL A 29 -4.38 -0.45 -2.40
CA VAL A 29 -5.38 0.48 -1.87
C VAL A 29 -6.44 -0.32 -1.12
N TYR A 30 -6.81 0.13 0.08
CA TYR A 30 -7.91 -0.45 0.84
C TYR A 30 -8.62 0.58 1.71
N PRO A 31 -9.93 0.41 2.02
CA PRO A 31 -10.65 1.31 2.92
C PRO A 31 -10.03 1.30 4.32
N LYS A 32 -10.03 2.46 5.02
CA LYS A 32 -9.60 2.56 6.42
C LYS A 32 -10.35 1.58 7.34
N SER A 33 -11.62 1.32 7.06
CA SER A 33 -12.44 0.37 7.84
C SER A 33 -12.02 -1.10 7.71
N LYS A 34 -11.23 -1.45 6.69
CA LYS A 34 -10.96 -2.86 6.37
C LYS A 34 -9.90 -3.48 7.30
N LYS A 35 -8.80 -2.75 7.54
CA LYS A 35 -7.66 -3.22 8.33
C LYS A 35 -6.90 -2.05 8.93
N ASP A 36 -6.57 -2.14 10.22
CA ASP A 36 -5.74 -1.13 10.88
C ASP A 36 -4.24 -1.46 10.83
N SER A 37 -3.88 -2.74 10.87
CA SER A 37 -2.50 -3.22 10.80
C SER A 37 -2.33 -4.30 9.74
N LEU A 38 -1.08 -4.52 9.33
CA LEU A 38 -0.70 -5.63 8.47
C LEU A 38 -0.20 -6.78 9.34
N THR A 39 -0.64 -7.99 9.02
CA THR A 39 -0.11 -9.22 9.61
C THR A 39 1.31 -9.47 9.10
N ASP A 40 2.05 -10.32 9.82
CA ASP A 40 3.43 -10.61 9.43
C ASP A 40 3.54 -11.38 8.11
N ALA A 41 2.53 -12.20 7.79
CA ALA A 41 2.41 -12.85 6.49
C ALA A 41 2.26 -11.84 5.35
N GLU A 42 1.36 -10.85 5.51
CA GLU A 42 1.18 -9.78 4.52
C GLU A 42 2.44 -8.93 4.34
N LYS A 43 3.13 -8.62 5.45
CA LYS A 43 4.43 -7.92 5.37
C LYS A 43 5.46 -8.76 4.63
N ALA A 44 5.49 -10.08 4.83
CA ALA A 44 6.42 -10.96 4.13
C ALA A 44 6.13 -11.02 2.63
N GLU A 45 4.86 -11.05 2.21
CA GLU A 45 4.46 -10.98 0.80
C GLU A 45 4.81 -9.62 0.18
N LEU A 46 4.51 -8.52 0.86
CA LEU A 46 4.90 -7.18 0.40
C LEU A 46 6.41 -7.07 0.24
N LYS A 47 7.21 -7.61 1.17
CA LYS A 47 8.68 -7.65 1.04
C LYS A 47 9.15 -8.42 -0.19
N LYS A 48 8.52 -9.55 -0.51
CA LYS A 48 8.84 -10.30 -1.74
C LYS A 48 8.54 -9.45 -2.97
N LEU A 49 7.38 -8.80 -2.99
CA LEU A 49 6.99 -7.91 -4.08
C LEU A 49 7.94 -6.71 -4.24
N THR A 50 8.37 -6.08 -3.14
CA THR A 50 9.31 -4.95 -3.21
C THR A 50 10.66 -5.36 -3.77
N LYS A 51 11.15 -6.57 -3.47
CA LYS A 51 12.41 -7.08 -4.04
C LYS A 51 12.30 -7.26 -5.55
N LEU A 52 11.20 -7.89 -6.01
CA LEU A 52 10.92 -8.05 -7.43
C LEU A 52 10.84 -6.69 -8.16
N LEU A 53 10.13 -5.72 -7.57
CA LEU A 53 9.98 -4.39 -8.17
C LEU A 53 11.28 -3.57 -8.21
N LYS A 54 12.21 -3.83 -7.28
CA LYS A 54 13.54 -3.22 -7.27
C LYS A 54 14.57 -3.99 -8.10
N ASN A 55 14.20 -5.13 -8.69
CA ASN A 55 15.14 -6.05 -9.33
C ASN A 55 16.28 -6.50 -8.39
N GLU A 56 16.03 -6.51 -7.07
CA GLU A 56 16.97 -7.03 -6.08
C GLU A 56 16.91 -8.58 -6.11
N VAL A 57 17.99 -9.22 -6.57
CA VAL A 57 18.19 -10.68 -6.55
C VAL A 57 18.63 -11.14 -5.17
#